data_AF-A0A929GJP1-F1
#
_entry.id   AF-A0A929GJP1-F1
#
_cell.length_a   1.000
_cell.length_b   1.000
_cell.length_c   1.000
_cell.angle_alpha   90.00
_cell.angle_beta   90.00
_cell.angle_gamma   90.00
#
_symmetry.space_group_name_H-M   'P 1'
#
loop_
_entity.id
_entity.type
_entity.pdbx_description
1 polymer ?
#
loop_
_entity_poly.entity_id
_entity_poly.type
_entity_poly.pdbx_seq_one_letter_code
_entity_poly.pdbx_strand_id
1 'polypeptide(L)'
;MKFKYYILILLLATIAACKPEIDEFSPSKGGADFTSFLAVGNSLTAGYADGALYLPGQEASLPNILSKQFTFVGGGDFKQPLTVDDFGVGFDGITPVPKLILGPSTDCLGVTSLGPIRAPVAVDLANLQSVAAGGPYNNIAVPGVKTFHFFFDQLAMVNPYYTRFAPDVNTPLINLTAGIDASFFMLWVGANDALGYALAGGAADSLTNPGVFAYAYDNIVKACMVNQPGVYDEAKGVVANIPDILSIP
;
A
#
# COMPACT_ATOMS: atom_id res chain seq x y z
N MET A 1 -35.82 20.96 -58.56
CA MET A 1 -35.22 19.60 -58.40
C MET A 1 -34.10 19.54 -57.37
N LYS A 2 -33.22 20.55 -57.24
CA LYS A 2 -32.04 20.49 -56.34
C LYS A 2 -32.37 20.40 -54.83
N PHE A 3 -33.46 21.01 -54.37
CA PHE A 3 -33.86 21.03 -52.95
C PHE A 3 -34.20 19.64 -52.37
N LYS A 4 -34.78 18.73 -53.18
CA LYS A 4 -35.10 17.36 -52.75
C LYS A 4 -33.86 16.51 -52.46
N TYR A 5 -32.76 16.75 -53.17
CA TYR A 5 -31.50 16.04 -52.95
C TYR A 5 -30.81 16.50 -51.66
N TYR A 6 -30.91 17.78 -51.30
CA TYR A 6 -30.37 18.26 -50.01
C TYR A 6 -31.12 17.69 -48.81
N ILE A 7 -32.44 17.56 -48.88
CA ILE A 7 -33.23 16.90 -47.83
C ILE A 7 -32.87 15.42 -47.72
N LEU A 8 -32.69 14.73 -48.86
CA LEU A 8 -32.29 13.32 -48.88
C LEU A 8 -30.90 13.11 -48.28
N ILE A 9 -29.93 13.98 -48.61
CA ILE A 9 -28.56 13.95 -48.07
C ILE A 9 -28.57 14.24 -46.56
N LEU A 10 -29.37 15.20 -46.10
CA LEU A 10 -29.49 15.52 -44.67
C LEU A 10 -30.11 14.34 -43.91
N LEU A 11 -31.14 13.69 -44.48
CA LEU A 11 -31.75 12.51 -43.90
C LEU A 11 -30.73 11.36 -43.80
N LEU A 12 -30.01 11.06 -44.90
CA LEU A 12 -28.95 10.04 -44.94
C LEU A 12 -27.82 10.31 -43.94
N ALA A 13 -27.43 11.58 -43.74
CA ALA A 13 -26.43 11.95 -42.75
C ALA A 13 -26.89 11.70 -41.30
N THR A 14 -28.19 11.78 -41.01
CA THR A 14 -28.74 11.48 -39.67
C THR A 14 -28.86 9.98 -39.37
N ILE A 15 -29.02 9.13 -40.39
CA ILE A 15 -29.07 7.65 -40.24
C ILE A 15 -27.68 7.01 -40.27
N ALA A 16 -26.68 7.68 -40.87
CA ALA A 16 -25.28 7.24 -40.93
C ALA A 16 -24.43 7.75 -39.76
N ALA A 17 -25.01 8.51 -38.82
CA ALA A 17 -24.33 8.90 -37.60
C ALA A 17 -24.24 7.69 -36.66
N CYS A 18 -23.21 6.86 -36.84
CA CYS A 18 -22.80 5.89 -35.84
C CYS A 18 -22.54 6.64 -34.54
N LYS A 19 -23.36 6.39 -33.51
CA LYS A 19 -22.99 6.75 -32.14
C LYS A 19 -21.71 5.96 -31.86
N PRO A 20 -20.57 6.61 -31.56
CA PRO A 20 -19.39 5.86 -31.16
C PRO A 20 -19.78 5.02 -29.95
N GLU A 21 -19.73 3.69 -30.10
CA GLU A 21 -19.78 2.78 -28.97
C GLU A 21 -18.48 3.05 -28.21
N ILE A 22 -18.61 3.71 -27.07
CA ILE A 22 -17.52 3.76 -26.10
C ILE A 22 -17.48 2.33 -25.57
N ASP A 23 -16.36 1.65 -25.83
CA ASP A 23 -16.07 0.35 -25.24
C ASP A 23 -15.92 0.57 -23.74
N GLU A 24 -17.05 0.50 -23.01
CA GLU A 24 -17.07 0.70 -21.57
C GLU A 24 -16.28 -0.44 -20.94
N PHE A 25 -15.25 -0.09 -20.18
CA PHE A 25 -14.50 -1.07 -19.40
C PHE A 25 -15.48 -1.79 -18.46
N SER A 26 -15.74 -3.06 -18.76
CA SER A 26 -16.49 -3.95 -17.88
C SER A 26 -15.51 -4.69 -16.98
N PRO A 27 -15.49 -4.41 -15.67
CA PRO A 27 -14.65 -5.14 -14.73
C PRO A 27 -14.95 -6.64 -14.78
N SER A 28 -13.91 -7.47 -14.80
CA SER A 28 -14.01 -8.92 -14.70
C SER A 28 -12.92 -9.46 -13.80
N LYS A 29 -13.28 -10.39 -12.91
CA LYS A 29 -12.31 -11.10 -12.06
C LYS A 29 -11.62 -12.26 -12.76
N GLY A 30 -12.03 -12.59 -13.99
CA GLY A 30 -11.58 -13.81 -14.65
C GLY A 30 -11.80 -15.03 -13.75
N GLY A 31 -10.71 -15.71 -13.38
CA GLY A 31 -10.72 -16.83 -12.44
C GLY A 31 -10.24 -16.50 -11.01
N ALA A 32 -10.04 -15.23 -10.68
CA ALA A 32 -9.65 -14.80 -9.34
C ALA A 32 -10.88 -14.67 -8.41
N ASP A 33 -10.65 -14.81 -7.11
CA ASP A 33 -11.65 -14.59 -6.07
C ASP A 33 -11.18 -13.49 -5.12
N PHE A 34 -11.86 -12.34 -5.10
CA PHE A 34 -11.51 -11.18 -4.29
C PHE A 34 -12.38 -11.03 -3.03
N THR A 35 -13.15 -12.05 -2.67
CA THR A 35 -14.05 -12.02 -1.49
C THR A 35 -13.31 -11.74 -0.19
N SER A 36 -12.06 -12.19 -0.05
CA SER A 36 -11.16 -11.84 1.05
C SER A 36 -9.79 -11.44 0.51
N PHE A 37 -9.51 -10.14 0.45
CA PHE A 37 -8.26 -9.59 -0.06
C PHE A 37 -7.29 -9.30 1.09
N LEU A 38 -6.09 -9.88 1.03
CA LEU A 38 -4.97 -9.63 1.95
C LEU A 38 -3.87 -8.83 1.26
N ALA A 39 -3.41 -7.74 1.87
CA ALA A 39 -2.28 -6.96 1.39
C ALA A 39 -1.14 -6.98 2.42
N VAL A 40 0.02 -7.43 1.97
CA VAL A 40 1.22 -7.62 2.78
C VAL A 40 2.36 -6.83 2.15
N GLY A 41 3.08 -6.04 2.94
CA GLY A 41 4.15 -5.23 2.39
C GLY A 41 4.83 -4.34 3.39
N ASN A 42 5.52 -3.33 2.86
CA ASN A 42 6.20 -2.31 3.65
C ASN A 42 5.58 -0.91 3.43
N SER A 43 6.40 0.13 3.38
CA SER A 43 6.01 1.54 3.36
C SER A 43 5.01 1.89 2.25
N LEU A 44 5.29 1.53 1.00
CA LEU A 44 4.44 1.90 -0.15
C LEU A 44 3.05 1.24 -0.06
N THR A 45 3.02 -0.04 0.33
CA THR A 45 1.80 -0.82 0.51
C THR A 45 0.95 -0.28 1.66
N ALA A 46 1.59 0.24 2.72
CA ALA A 46 0.91 0.84 3.85
C ALA A 46 0.31 2.23 3.54
N GLY A 47 0.76 2.90 2.46
CA GLY A 47 0.42 4.30 2.17
C GLY A 47 1.30 5.31 2.92
N TYR A 48 2.54 4.93 3.24
CA TYR A 48 3.55 5.85 3.76
C TYR A 48 4.03 6.77 2.63
N ALA A 49 3.89 8.08 2.82
CA ALA A 49 4.28 9.10 1.86
C ALA A 49 4.70 10.37 2.62
N ASP A 50 5.39 11.30 1.95
CA ASP A 50 5.78 12.59 2.53
C ASP A 50 6.52 12.46 3.88
N GLY A 51 7.24 11.35 4.09
CA GLY A 51 7.95 11.08 5.34
C GLY A 51 7.06 10.85 6.56
N ALA A 52 5.82 10.37 6.39
CA ALA A 52 4.92 9.92 7.45
C ALA A 52 3.88 8.88 6.97
N LEU A 53 3.27 8.15 7.90
CA LEU A 53 2.02 7.42 7.65
C LEU A 53 0.86 8.33 8.05
N TYR A 54 -0.07 8.64 7.14
CA TYR A 54 -1.17 9.56 7.37
C TYR A 54 -2.42 9.17 6.57
N LEU A 55 -3.61 9.64 6.98
CA LEU A 55 -4.90 9.05 6.56
C LEU A 55 -5.11 9.11 5.04
N PRO A 56 -5.03 10.29 4.38
CA PRO A 56 -5.11 10.37 2.93
C PRO A 56 -4.08 9.50 2.19
N GLY A 57 -2.86 9.35 2.73
CA GLY A 57 -1.83 8.48 2.15
C GLY A 57 -2.24 7.00 2.17
N GLN A 58 -2.85 6.55 3.29
CA GLN A 58 -3.39 5.20 3.41
C GLN A 58 -4.62 4.98 2.53
N GLU A 59 -5.47 6.00 2.37
CA GLU A 59 -6.63 5.96 1.48
C GLU A 59 -6.25 5.93 0.00
N ALA A 60 -5.08 6.49 -0.34
CA ALA A 60 -4.47 6.47 -1.66
C ALA A 60 -3.47 5.30 -1.87
N SER A 61 -3.32 4.42 -0.89
CA SER A 61 -2.43 3.27 -1.02
C SER A 61 -2.89 2.32 -2.13
N LEU A 62 -1.94 1.69 -2.83
CA LEU A 62 -2.23 0.79 -3.93
C LEU A 62 -3.22 -0.34 -3.54
N PRO A 63 -3.08 -1.02 -2.39
CA PRO A 63 -4.07 -2.00 -1.95
C PRO A 63 -5.47 -1.43 -1.77
N ASN A 64 -5.61 -0.22 -1.22
CA ASN A 64 -6.92 0.40 -1.03
C ASN A 64 -7.55 0.85 -2.37
N ILE A 65 -6.74 1.23 -3.34
CA ILE A 65 -7.22 1.50 -4.70
C ILE A 65 -7.70 0.19 -5.35
N LEU A 66 -6.92 -0.87 -5.24
CA LEU A 66 -7.27 -2.20 -5.78
C LEU A 66 -8.54 -2.75 -5.13
N SER A 67 -8.68 -2.66 -3.81
CA SER A 67 -9.87 -3.15 -3.10
C SER A 67 -11.15 -2.46 -3.58
N LYS A 68 -11.10 -1.14 -3.80
CA LYS A 68 -12.20 -0.37 -4.40
C LYS A 68 -12.56 -0.91 -5.79
N GLN A 69 -11.57 -1.28 -6.61
CA GLN A 69 -11.83 -1.90 -7.92
C GLN A 69 -12.41 -3.31 -7.80
N PHE A 70 -11.98 -4.10 -6.81
CA PHE A 70 -12.49 -5.45 -6.59
C PHE A 70 -13.98 -5.46 -6.22
N THR A 71 -14.51 -4.40 -5.61
CA THR A 71 -15.95 -4.30 -5.31
C THR A 71 -16.84 -4.46 -6.54
N PHE A 72 -16.39 -4.02 -7.73
CA PHE A 72 -17.15 -4.15 -8.99
C PHE A 72 -17.31 -5.60 -9.47
N VAL A 73 -16.53 -6.54 -8.93
CA VAL A 73 -16.53 -7.95 -9.31
C VAL A 73 -16.81 -8.87 -8.11
N GLY A 74 -17.40 -8.31 -7.04
CA GLY A 74 -17.78 -9.06 -5.83
C GLY A 74 -16.66 -9.21 -4.79
N GLY A 75 -15.71 -8.28 -4.77
CA GLY A 75 -14.71 -8.18 -3.70
C GLY A 75 -15.34 -7.80 -2.35
N GLY A 76 -14.77 -8.30 -1.27
CA GLY A 76 -15.24 -8.05 0.09
C GLY A 76 -14.79 -6.73 0.69
N ASP A 77 -15.13 -6.53 1.96
CA ASP A 77 -14.67 -5.38 2.74
C ASP A 77 -13.14 -5.38 2.88
N PHE A 78 -12.56 -4.18 2.88
CA PHE A 78 -11.12 -3.99 3.03
C PHE A 78 -10.81 -3.02 4.16
N LYS A 79 -10.22 -3.54 5.25
CA LYS A 79 -9.87 -2.78 6.44
C LYS A 79 -8.37 -2.48 6.51
N GLN A 80 -8.04 -1.27 6.93
CA GLN A 80 -6.67 -0.81 7.15
C GLN A 80 -6.54 -0.22 8.57
N PRO A 81 -5.36 -0.33 9.22
CA PRO A 81 -5.09 0.37 10.48
C PRO A 81 -4.85 1.86 10.21
N LEU A 82 -5.93 2.59 9.95
CA LEU A 82 -5.88 4.01 9.57
C LEU A 82 -5.36 4.90 10.71
N THR A 83 -4.52 5.87 10.39
CA THR A 83 -4.18 7.03 11.23
C THR A 83 -5.39 7.95 11.35
N VAL A 84 -5.37 8.85 12.34
CA VAL A 84 -6.55 9.63 12.72
C VAL A 84 -6.69 10.97 11.99
N ASP A 85 -5.66 11.41 11.28
CA ASP A 85 -5.61 12.74 10.67
C ASP A 85 -4.78 12.81 9.37
N ASP A 86 -4.80 14.00 8.77
CA ASP A 86 -4.14 14.29 7.49
C ASP A 86 -2.62 14.45 7.59
N PHE A 87 -2.07 14.59 8.81
CA PHE A 87 -0.66 14.87 9.05
C PHE A 87 0.11 13.64 9.52
N GLY A 88 -0.58 12.73 10.20
CA GLY A 88 -0.09 11.43 10.60
C GLY A 88 1.15 11.48 11.48
N VAL A 89 1.96 10.43 11.34
CA VAL A 89 3.22 10.31 12.09
C VAL A 89 4.32 9.70 11.23
N GLY A 90 5.44 10.39 11.19
CA GLY A 90 6.76 9.90 10.78
C GLY A 90 7.73 10.01 11.95
N PHE A 91 8.99 9.67 11.72
CA PHE A 91 10.03 9.75 12.76
C PHE A 91 11.32 10.39 12.23
N ASP A 92 11.89 11.27 13.05
CA ASP A 92 13.27 11.72 12.95
C ASP A 92 14.05 11.16 14.14
N GLY A 93 14.81 10.10 13.91
CA GLY A 93 15.31 9.23 14.98
C GLY A 93 14.14 8.61 15.77
N ILE A 94 14.04 8.97 17.05
CA ILE A 94 12.95 8.52 17.95
C ILE A 94 11.85 9.57 18.12
N THR A 95 12.01 10.77 17.54
CA THR A 95 11.07 11.87 17.72
C THR A 95 9.96 11.78 16.68
N PRO A 96 8.68 11.71 17.11
CA PRO A 96 7.55 11.78 16.18
C PRO A 96 7.51 13.13 15.48
N VAL A 97 7.32 13.11 14.16
CA VAL A 97 7.24 14.31 13.32
C VAL A 97 6.06 14.18 12.35
N PRO A 98 5.36 15.28 12.00
CA PRO A 98 4.27 15.21 11.03
C PRO A 98 4.83 14.99 9.62
N LYS A 99 3.94 14.71 8.67
CA LYS A 99 4.32 14.66 7.25
C LYS A 99 4.99 15.95 6.76
N LEU A 100 5.71 15.81 5.66
CA LEU A 100 6.24 16.92 4.87
C LEU A 100 5.12 17.55 4.05
N ILE A 101 5.21 18.86 3.85
CA ILE A 101 4.38 19.65 2.94
C ILE A 101 5.29 20.54 2.09
N LEU A 102 4.77 21.04 0.97
CA LEU A 102 5.49 22.03 0.18
C LEU A 102 5.45 23.40 0.87
N GLY A 103 6.61 23.99 1.11
CA GLY A 103 6.72 25.32 1.70
C GLY A 103 8.10 25.95 1.46
N PRO A 104 8.33 27.20 1.92
CA PRO A 104 9.61 27.87 1.76
C PRO A 104 10.72 27.11 2.51
N SER A 105 11.71 26.61 1.76
CA SER A 105 12.89 25.91 2.27
C SER A 105 14.16 26.57 1.75
N THR A 106 15.16 26.74 2.61
CA THR A 106 16.45 27.35 2.27
C THR A 106 17.51 26.27 2.19
N ASP A 107 18.16 26.16 1.03
CA ASP A 107 19.22 25.17 0.81
C ASP A 107 20.56 25.56 1.48
N CYS A 108 21.56 24.70 1.35
CA CYS A 108 22.90 24.93 1.91
C CYS A 108 23.66 26.10 1.25
N LEU A 109 23.17 26.63 0.12
CA LEU A 109 23.71 27.79 -0.57
C LEU A 109 22.97 29.08 -0.16
N GLY A 110 21.99 28.99 0.73
CA GLY A 110 21.19 30.13 1.19
C GLY A 110 20.06 30.54 0.23
N VAL A 111 19.72 29.70 -0.75
CA VAL A 111 18.65 29.99 -1.71
C VAL A 111 17.32 29.47 -1.17
N THR A 112 16.34 30.36 -1.00
CA THR A 112 14.98 29.98 -0.61
C THR A 112 14.12 29.66 -1.83
N SER A 113 13.50 28.49 -1.84
CA SER A 113 12.54 28.05 -2.87
C SER A 113 11.43 27.19 -2.25
N LEU A 114 10.46 26.74 -3.05
CA LEU A 114 9.49 25.75 -2.58
C LEU A 114 10.16 24.39 -2.48
N GLY A 115 10.13 23.80 -1.30
CA GLY A 115 10.67 22.46 -1.03
C GLY A 115 9.91 21.77 0.10
N PRO A 116 10.25 20.50 0.39
CA PRO A 116 9.63 19.76 1.48
C PRO A 116 10.05 20.35 2.83
N ILE A 117 9.08 20.74 3.63
CA ILE A 117 9.24 21.16 5.03
C ILE A 117 8.27 20.36 5.92
N ARG A 118 8.58 20.18 7.21
CA ARG A 118 7.61 19.57 8.13
C ARG A 118 6.39 20.48 8.25
N ALA A 119 5.19 19.88 8.23
CA ALA A 119 3.98 20.63 8.49
C ALA A 119 4.09 21.36 9.85
N PRO A 120 3.71 22.64 9.96
CA PRO A 120 3.85 23.42 11.18
C PRO A 120 2.73 23.09 12.20
N VAL A 121 2.54 21.80 12.46
CA VAL A 121 1.56 21.25 13.38
C VAL A 121 2.25 20.22 14.29
N ALA A 122 1.76 20.09 15.52
CA ALA A 122 2.20 18.99 16.38
C ALA A 122 1.64 17.66 15.86
N VAL A 123 2.37 16.57 16.06
CA VAL A 123 1.85 15.22 15.82
C VAL A 123 0.70 14.95 16.79
N ASP A 124 -0.45 14.51 16.28
CA ASP A 124 -1.50 13.96 17.12
C ASP A 124 -1.05 12.59 17.68
N LEU A 125 -0.89 12.52 19.00
CA LEU A 125 -0.46 11.30 19.69
C LEU A 125 -1.49 10.16 19.61
N ALA A 126 -2.72 10.44 19.19
CA ALA A 126 -3.69 9.40 18.82
C ALA A 126 -3.17 8.52 17.67
N ASN A 127 -2.32 9.04 16.78
CA ASN A 127 -1.65 8.25 15.74
C ASN A 127 -0.70 7.18 16.30
N LEU A 128 -0.27 7.29 17.56
CA LEU A 128 0.59 6.32 18.23
C LEU A 128 -0.18 5.34 19.13
N GLN A 129 -1.49 5.49 19.24
CA GLN A 129 -2.32 4.58 20.04
C GLN A 129 -2.61 3.28 19.28
N SER A 130 -2.81 2.20 20.03
CA SER A 130 -3.21 0.92 19.45
C SER A 130 -4.64 0.98 18.92
N VAL A 131 -4.80 0.50 17.69
CA VAL A 131 -6.06 0.23 17.00
C VAL A 131 -6.31 -1.27 16.83
N ALA A 132 -5.49 -2.16 17.43
CA ALA A 132 -5.57 -3.61 17.23
C ALA A 132 -6.98 -4.21 17.45
N ALA A 133 -7.77 -3.64 18.37
CA ALA A 133 -9.15 -4.06 18.63
C ALA A 133 -10.11 -3.85 17.45
N GLY A 134 -9.76 -3.02 16.47
CA GLY A 134 -10.52 -2.81 15.24
C GLY A 134 -10.23 -3.84 14.13
N GLY A 135 -9.27 -4.74 14.35
CA GLY A 135 -8.94 -5.82 13.43
C GLY A 135 -10.02 -6.92 13.36
N PRO A 136 -9.77 -7.99 12.57
CA PRO A 136 -8.60 -8.18 11.72
C PRO A 136 -8.54 -7.15 10.58
N TYR A 137 -7.32 -6.82 10.16
CA TYR A 137 -7.05 -5.90 9.05
C TYR A 137 -6.65 -6.66 7.79
N ASN A 138 -7.07 -6.15 6.65
CA ASN A 138 -6.71 -6.68 5.34
C ASN A 138 -5.37 -6.14 4.85
N ASN A 139 -5.09 -4.85 5.07
CA ASN A 139 -3.76 -4.28 4.84
C ASN A 139 -2.93 -4.37 6.11
N ILE A 140 -1.99 -5.31 6.15
CA ILE A 140 -1.06 -5.52 7.26
C ILE A 140 0.36 -5.05 6.91
N ALA A 141 0.49 -4.18 5.90
CA ALA A 141 1.78 -3.62 5.55
C ALA A 141 2.34 -2.72 6.65
N VAL A 142 3.65 -2.83 6.91
CA VAL A 142 4.32 -2.09 7.98
C VAL A 142 5.44 -1.24 7.41
N PRO A 143 5.38 0.10 7.51
CA PRO A 143 6.48 0.95 7.07
C PRO A 143 7.82 0.56 7.71
N GLY A 144 8.87 0.57 6.89
CA GLY A 144 10.25 0.28 7.33
C GLY A 144 10.60 -1.20 7.55
N VAL A 145 9.67 -2.16 7.42
CA VAL A 145 10.04 -3.58 7.58
C VAL A 145 10.86 -4.10 6.40
N LYS A 146 11.89 -4.88 6.73
CA LYS A 146 12.62 -5.79 5.83
C LYS A 146 11.96 -7.17 5.88
N THR A 147 12.24 -8.03 4.90
CA THR A 147 11.65 -9.38 4.84
C THR A 147 11.84 -10.17 6.13
N PHE A 148 13.04 -10.20 6.69
CA PHE A 148 13.34 -10.99 7.89
C PHE A 148 12.71 -10.43 9.18
N HIS A 149 12.24 -9.18 9.19
CA HIS A 149 11.52 -8.62 10.35
C HIS A 149 10.17 -9.31 10.60
N PHE A 150 9.60 -10.02 9.62
CA PHE A 150 8.35 -10.75 9.77
C PHE A 150 8.41 -11.83 10.86
N PHE A 151 9.61 -12.34 11.16
CA PHE A 151 9.86 -13.42 12.11
C PHE A 151 10.32 -12.92 13.48
N PHE A 152 10.33 -11.61 13.71
CA PHE A 152 10.77 -11.05 14.98
C PHE A 152 9.58 -10.89 15.93
N ASP A 153 9.53 -11.70 16.99
CA ASP A 153 8.47 -11.68 18.01
C ASP A 153 8.25 -10.28 18.59
N GLN A 154 9.32 -9.53 18.85
CA GLN A 154 9.26 -8.20 19.48
C GLN A 154 9.30 -7.04 18.48
N LEU A 155 8.89 -7.26 17.23
CA LEU A 155 8.82 -6.19 16.23
C LEU A 155 7.98 -5.00 16.72
N ALA A 156 6.92 -5.25 17.48
CA ALA A 156 6.03 -4.21 18.02
C ALA A 156 6.69 -3.32 19.08
N MET A 157 7.85 -3.69 19.63
CA MET A 157 8.63 -2.82 20.52
C MET A 157 9.54 -1.83 19.78
N VAL A 158 9.89 -2.14 18.52
CA VAL A 158 10.88 -1.40 17.75
C VAL A 158 10.32 -0.74 16.49
N ASN A 159 9.12 -1.15 16.06
CA ASN A 159 8.43 -0.56 14.92
C ASN A 159 7.09 0.08 15.39
N PRO A 160 7.04 1.42 15.56
CA PRO A 160 5.86 2.11 16.06
C PRO A 160 4.64 1.97 15.17
N TYR A 161 4.79 1.67 13.87
CA TYR A 161 3.66 1.44 12.98
C TYR A 161 3.02 0.07 13.20
N TYR A 162 3.83 -0.97 13.45
CA TYR A 162 3.33 -2.30 13.80
C TYR A 162 2.70 -2.31 15.20
N THR A 163 3.28 -1.58 16.17
CA THR A 163 2.71 -1.41 17.52
C THR A 163 1.24 -1.01 17.49
N ARG A 164 0.82 -0.23 16.49
CA ARG A 164 -0.56 0.24 16.37
C ARG A 164 -1.55 -0.90 16.17
N PHE A 165 -1.19 -2.00 15.52
CA PHE A 165 -2.15 -3.06 15.21
C PHE A 165 -1.68 -4.47 15.56
N ALA A 166 -0.49 -4.62 16.13
CA ALA A 166 -0.05 -5.87 16.74
C ALA A 166 -1.00 -6.27 17.88
N PRO A 167 -1.43 -7.55 17.96
CA PRO A 167 -2.25 -8.05 19.06
C PRO A 167 -1.57 -7.92 20.43
N ASP A 168 -0.27 -8.21 20.47
CA ASP A 168 0.59 -8.00 21.62
C ASP A 168 2.06 -7.83 21.17
N VAL A 169 2.95 -7.56 22.14
CA VAL A 169 4.37 -7.30 21.89
C VAL A 169 5.18 -8.53 21.48
N ASN A 170 4.64 -9.75 21.58
CA ASN A 170 5.32 -11.00 21.25
C ASN A 170 4.77 -11.65 19.97
N THR A 171 3.79 -11.04 19.32
CA THR A 171 3.20 -11.58 18.11
C THR A 171 4.02 -11.14 16.89
N PRO A 172 4.75 -12.05 16.21
CA PRO A 172 5.48 -11.70 15.00
C PRO A 172 4.51 -11.42 13.85
N LEU A 173 4.90 -10.52 12.94
CA LEU A 173 4.05 -10.10 11.81
C LEU A 173 3.68 -11.28 10.87
N ILE A 174 4.51 -12.32 10.80
CA ILE A 174 4.21 -13.53 10.04
C ILE A 174 2.93 -14.23 10.54
N ASN A 175 2.61 -14.14 11.84
CA ASN A 175 1.39 -14.74 12.39
C ASN A 175 0.14 -13.99 11.94
N LEU A 176 0.23 -12.65 11.80
CA LEU A 176 -0.87 -11.86 11.23
C LEU A 176 -1.04 -12.17 9.75
N THR A 177 0.07 -12.45 9.05
CA THR A 177 0.04 -12.83 7.63
C THR A 177 -0.68 -14.16 7.40
N ALA A 178 -0.41 -15.16 8.24
CA ALA A 178 -1.06 -16.48 8.18
C ALA A 178 -2.42 -16.54 8.89
N GLY A 179 -2.81 -15.48 9.60
CA GLY A 179 -4.04 -15.43 10.41
C GLY A 179 -5.26 -14.88 9.66
N ILE A 180 -5.09 -14.42 8.42
CA ILE A 180 -6.17 -13.92 7.57
C ILE A 180 -6.53 -14.99 6.56
N ASP A 181 -7.75 -15.50 6.64
CA ASP A 181 -8.29 -16.41 5.63
C ASP A 181 -8.57 -15.64 4.33
N ALA A 182 -7.59 -15.60 3.43
CA ALA A 182 -7.62 -14.82 2.19
C ALA A 182 -7.98 -15.69 0.98
N SER A 183 -8.80 -15.16 0.09
CA SER A 183 -9.05 -15.75 -1.23
C SER A 183 -8.09 -15.21 -2.29
N PHE A 184 -7.57 -13.98 -2.07
CA PHE A 184 -6.55 -13.35 -2.90
C PHE A 184 -5.57 -12.53 -2.05
N PHE A 185 -4.27 -12.58 -2.38
CA PHE A 185 -3.27 -11.74 -1.73
C PHE A 185 -2.45 -10.89 -2.70
N MET A 186 -1.97 -9.74 -2.21
CA MET A 186 -0.93 -8.93 -2.82
C MET A 186 0.26 -8.87 -1.86
N LEU A 187 1.43 -9.31 -2.33
CA LEU A 187 2.68 -9.23 -1.59
C LEU A 187 3.63 -8.22 -2.26
N TRP A 188 3.97 -7.15 -1.54
CA TRP A 188 4.96 -6.17 -1.99
C TRP A 188 5.86 -5.74 -0.84
N VAL A 189 6.80 -6.63 -0.51
CA VAL A 189 7.86 -6.43 0.48
C VAL A 189 9.22 -6.68 -0.17
N GLY A 190 10.30 -6.17 0.42
CA GLY A 190 11.66 -6.42 -0.03
C GLY A 190 12.45 -5.18 -0.40
N ALA A 191 11.78 -4.06 -0.72
CA ALA A 191 12.49 -2.82 -1.05
C ALA A 191 13.40 -2.34 0.09
N ASN A 192 12.93 -2.46 1.34
CA ASN A 192 13.71 -2.06 2.52
C ASN A 192 14.94 -2.92 2.78
N ASP A 193 15.01 -4.14 2.24
CA ASP A 193 16.18 -5.03 2.37
C ASP A 193 17.43 -4.44 1.69
N ALA A 194 17.25 -3.48 0.79
CA ALA A 194 18.33 -2.70 0.17
C ALA A 194 18.25 -1.19 0.45
N LEU A 195 17.05 -0.62 0.62
CA LEU A 195 16.83 0.83 0.71
C LEU A 195 17.63 1.51 1.82
N GLY A 196 17.64 0.93 3.04
CA GLY A 196 18.34 1.55 4.18
C GLY A 196 19.85 1.71 3.93
N TYR A 197 20.47 0.66 3.38
CA TYR A 197 21.88 0.68 2.95
C TYR A 197 22.12 1.70 1.84
N ALA A 198 21.23 1.79 0.86
CA ALA A 198 21.34 2.74 -0.25
C ALA A 198 21.22 4.20 0.20
N LEU A 199 20.24 4.52 1.07
CA LEU A 199 20.06 5.86 1.64
C LEU A 199 21.25 6.32 2.48
N ALA A 200 21.95 5.38 3.11
CA ALA A 200 23.18 5.63 3.85
C ALA A 200 24.43 5.74 2.95
N GLY A 201 24.28 5.74 1.62
CA GLY A 201 25.40 5.77 0.68
C GLY A 201 26.31 4.54 0.78
N GLY A 202 25.78 3.43 1.27
CA GLY A 202 26.53 2.20 1.52
C GLY A 202 27.45 2.22 2.75
N ALA A 203 27.34 3.23 3.61
CA ALA A 203 28.19 3.40 4.79
C ALA A 203 27.57 2.89 6.11
N ALA A 204 26.25 2.68 6.14
CA ALA A 204 25.52 2.18 7.31
C ALA A 204 24.37 1.27 6.88
N ASP A 205 23.78 0.56 7.85
CA ASP A 205 22.89 -0.58 7.60
C ASP A 205 23.59 -1.67 6.76
N SER A 206 22.88 -2.72 6.37
CA SER A 206 23.41 -3.74 5.46
C SER A 206 22.35 -4.22 4.49
N LEU A 207 22.82 -4.65 3.31
CA LEU A 207 22.01 -5.46 2.42
C LEU A 207 21.63 -6.75 3.14
N THR A 208 20.34 -7.11 3.11
CA THR A 208 19.91 -8.42 3.61
C THR A 208 20.66 -9.51 2.84
N ASN A 209 21.23 -10.48 3.56
CA ASN A 209 21.90 -11.61 2.93
C ASN A 209 20.95 -12.33 1.95
N PRO A 210 21.36 -12.63 0.70
CA PRO A 210 20.47 -13.23 -0.29
C PRO A 210 19.80 -14.54 0.15
N GLY A 211 20.49 -15.38 0.94
CA GLY A 211 19.90 -16.60 1.49
C GLY A 211 18.86 -16.33 2.57
N VAL A 212 19.08 -15.32 3.42
CA VAL A 212 18.09 -14.88 4.41
C VAL A 212 16.88 -14.27 3.72
N PHE A 213 17.09 -13.44 2.71
CA PHE A 213 16.01 -12.86 1.91
C PHE A 213 15.16 -13.96 1.26
N ALA A 214 15.79 -14.90 0.55
CA ALA A 214 15.08 -15.99 -0.12
C ALA A 214 14.26 -16.83 0.88
N TYR A 215 14.86 -17.21 2.02
CA TYR A 215 14.16 -17.94 3.06
C TYR A 215 12.98 -17.15 3.64
N ALA A 216 13.18 -15.88 4.00
CA ALA A 216 12.13 -15.05 4.57
C ALA A 216 10.99 -14.85 3.57
N TYR A 217 11.32 -14.53 2.33
CA TYR A 217 10.35 -14.28 1.27
C TYR A 217 9.48 -15.50 0.97
N ASP A 218 10.10 -16.68 0.81
CA ASP A 218 9.38 -17.94 0.58
C ASP A 218 8.39 -18.25 1.71
N ASN A 219 8.77 -17.99 2.96
CA ASN A 219 7.90 -18.23 4.11
C ASN A 219 6.78 -17.18 4.23
N ILE A 220 7.03 -15.92 3.84
CA ILE A 220 5.97 -14.89 3.77
C ILE A 220 4.94 -15.25 2.69
N VAL A 221 5.38 -15.71 1.51
CA VAL A 221 4.47 -16.19 0.45
C VAL A 221 3.62 -17.36 0.97
N LYS A 222 4.26 -18.37 1.60
CA LYS A 222 3.54 -19.49 2.19
C LYS A 222 2.53 -19.03 3.25
N ALA A 223 2.89 -18.08 4.10
CA ALA A 223 1.98 -17.53 5.10
C ALA A 223 0.76 -16.84 4.46
N CYS A 224 0.93 -16.11 3.35
CA CYS A 224 -0.19 -15.50 2.63
C CYS A 224 -1.18 -16.53 2.04
N MET A 225 -0.74 -17.78 1.86
CA MET A 225 -1.54 -18.87 1.29
C MET A 225 -2.24 -19.71 2.35
N VAL A 226 -1.96 -19.49 3.64
CA VAL A 226 -2.56 -20.26 4.74
C VAL A 226 -4.02 -19.84 4.93
N ASN A 227 -4.92 -20.82 4.88
CA ASN A 227 -6.33 -20.66 5.17
C ASN A 227 -6.82 -21.77 6.12
N GLN A 228 -7.80 -21.46 6.95
CA GLN A 228 -8.51 -22.44 7.76
C GLN A 228 -9.23 -23.46 6.85
N PRO A 229 -9.17 -24.76 7.19
CA PRO A 229 -9.85 -25.79 6.41
C PRO A 229 -11.34 -25.50 6.23
N GLY A 230 -11.78 -25.40 4.97
CA GLY A 230 -13.17 -25.19 4.60
C GLY A 230 -13.64 -23.74 4.53
N VAL A 231 -12.76 -22.74 4.73
CA VAL A 231 -13.07 -21.32 4.48
C VAL A 231 -12.78 -20.95 3.02
N TYR A 232 -11.52 -21.11 2.61
CA TYR A 232 -11.07 -20.96 1.22
C TYR A 232 -10.06 -22.09 0.89
N ASP A 233 -9.90 -22.39 -0.40
CA ASP A 233 -8.72 -23.12 -0.89
C ASP A 233 -7.45 -22.27 -0.67
N GLU A 234 -6.24 -22.78 -0.98
CA GLU A 234 -5.01 -21.97 -0.90
C GLU A 234 -5.16 -20.64 -1.66
N ALA A 235 -4.87 -19.53 -0.98
CA ALA A 235 -5.01 -18.20 -1.55
C ALA A 235 -4.12 -18.05 -2.79
N LYS A 236 -4.69 -17.55 -3.89
CA LYS A 236 -3.90 -17.12 -5.05
C LYS A 236 -3.48 -15.67 -4.85
N GLY A 237 -2.47 -15.21 -5.57
CA GLY A 237 -2.05 -13.82 -5.39
C GLY A 237 -1.09 -13.31 -6.41
N VAL A 238 -0.75 -12.04 -6.24
CA VAL A 238 0.28 -11.36 -7.00
C VAL A 238 1.43 -11.00 -6.09
N VAL A 239 2.63 -11.17 -6.62
CA VAL A 239 3.88 -10.86 -5.96
C VAL A 239 4.56 -9.77 -6.78
N ALA A 240 4.70 -8.59 -6.20
CA ALA A 240 5.28 -7.46 -6.89
C ALA A 240 6.81 -7.49 -6.79
N ASN A 241 7.47 -7.12 -7.89
CA ASN A 241 8.91 -6.98 -7.93
C ASN A 241 9.38 -5.74 -7.13
N ILE A 242 10.68 -5.69 -6.86
CA ILE A 242 11.31 -4.48 -6.33
C ILE A 242 11.69 -3.61 -7.55
N PRO A 243 11.02 -2.48 -7.77
CA PRO A 243 11.36 -1.59 -8.89
C PRO A 243 12.71 -0.90 -8.64
N ASP A 244 13.29 -0.33 -9.71
CA ASP A 244 14.46 0.53 -9.58
C ASP A 244 14.10 1.72 -8.67
N ILE A 245 14.92 1.98 -7.65
CA ILE A 245 14.72 3.04 -6.66
C ILE A 245 14.65 4.44 -7.28
N LEU A 246 15.27 4.63 -8.46
CA LEU A 246 15.19 5.89 -9.20
C LEU A 246 13.88 6.03 -10.01
N SER A 247 13.10 4.96 -10.09
CA SER A 247 11.85 4.89 -10.87
C SER A 247 10.58 4.77 -10.03
N ILE A 248 10.71 4.59 -8.71
CA ILE A 248 9.56 4.60 -7.80
C ILE A 248 9.07 6.04 -7.57
N PRO A 249 7.74 6.26 -7.46
CA PRO A 249 7.16 7.57 -7.17
C PRO A 249 7.68 8.19 -5.87
#